data_AF-A0A7C4Y246-F1
#
_entry.id   AF-A0A7C4Y246-F1
#
_cell.length_a   1.000
_cell.length_b   1.000
_cell.length_c   1.000
_cell.angle_alpha   90.00
_cell.angle_beta   90.00
_cell.angle_gamma   90.00
#
_symmetry.space_group_name_H-M   'P 1'
#
loop_
_entity.id
_entity.type
_entity.pdbx_description
1 polymer ?
#
loop_
_entity_poly.entity_id
_entity_poly.type
_entity_poly.pdbx_seq_one_letter_code
_entity_poly.pdbx_strand_id
1 'polypeptide(L)'
;MGSTEIISYDLNLYVRKTYRFVEVVVVIDYGDVVVGIDVVSSGVKLSDYRYALAVLKDGTMTVYDDVGLGRLIRLLWELKPKLIALDNIMELGGSKKNVVKIVKLLPPESELVQVTLSADEFVDLRKLASKAGIVLEHGKLTPQKTAEVLAILSSKGYGKVLKLFEDRVKVVISRGRVPGSGGSSSERFKRGLRTSVLSAVKRFKEELDSRGIDYDLTFRESDGGIERAVFTIYTRRSEISSILRVVKGFNVSIRVKPVLKKKFLSLVSSNLTTDKFIIVGVDPGIETGLAIVDLDLNPLLVLSSKNLDREEILQIIRKYGIP
;
A
#
# COMPACT_ATOMS: atom_id res chain seq x y z
N MET A 1 23.87 12.16 -24.35
CA MET A 1 24.81 11.47 -23.44
C MET A 1 24.81 12.26 -22.14
N GLY A 2 24.06 11.81 -21.14
CA GLY A 2 23.96 12.49 -19.85
C GLY A 2 25.00 11.92 -18.88
N SER A 3 25.85 12.78 -18.34
CA SER A 3 26.89 12.46 -17.37
C SER A 3 26.27 11.93 -16.07
N THR A 4 26.64 10.71 -15.68
CA THR A 4 26.33 10.13 -14.37
C THR A 4 27.42 10.58 -13.40
N GLU A 5 27.10 11.50 -12.48
CA GLU A 5 27.98 11.80 -11.35
C GLU A 5 27.81 10.71 -10.29
N ILE A 6 28.93 10.06 -9.96
CA ILE A 6 29.02 9.04 -8.90
C ILE A 6 29.67 9.73 -7.70
N ILE A 7 28.91 9.93 -6.63
CA ILE A 7 29.40 10.48 -5.37
C ILE A 7 29.32 9.38 -4.30
N SER A 8 30.45 9.11 -3.64
CA SER A 8 30.60 8.10 -2.59
C SER A 8 30.45 8.76 -1.21
N TYR A 9 29.61 8.19 -0.34
CA TYR A 9 29.44 8.62 1.05
C TYR A 9 29.91 7.52 2.01
N ASP A 10 30.75 7.90 2.98
CA ASP A 10 31.31 6.99 4.00
C ASP A 10 30.21 6.57 5.01
N LEU A 11 29.97 5.26 5.13
CA LEU A 11 28.82 4.67 5.84
C LEU A 11 29.13 4.25 7.29
N ASN A 12 30.31 4.58 7.80
CA ASN A 12 30.70 4.19 9.15
C ASN A 12 30.37 5.29 10.18
N LEU A 13 29.24 5.14 10.89
CA LEU A 13 29.24 5.36 12.35
C LEU A 13 28.05 4.70 13.04
N TYR A 14 28.35 3.59 13.72
CA TYR A 14 27.53 2.96 14.73
C TYR A 14 27.57 3.82 16.00
N VAL A 15 26.48 4.50 16.38
CA VAL A 15 26.30 5.02 17.75
C VAL A 15 24.86 4.84 18.20
N ARG A 16 24.64 3.86 19.07
CA ARG A 16 23.47 3.78 19.95
C ARG A 16 23.40 5.06 20.79
N LYS A 17 22.40 5.91 20.53
CA LYS A 17 21.80 6.78 21.56
C LYS A 17 20.30 6.58 21.54
N THR A 18 19.81 5.93 22.58
CA THR A 18 18.39 5.72 22.87
C THR A 18 17.73 7.08 23.06
N TYR A 19 17.08 7.59 22.02
CA TYR A 19 16.09 8.67 22.15
C TYR A 19 14.71 8.05 22.10
N ARG A 20 13.91 8.42 23.10
CA ARG A 20 12.59 7.90 23.43
C ARG A 20 11.57 8.36 22.38
N PHE A 21 11.57 7.75 21.20
CA PHE A 21 10.57 7.94 20.16
C PHE A 21 10.25 6.57 19.55
N VAL A 22 9.13 5.98 19.97
CA VAL A 22 8.65 4.73 19.40
C VAL A 22 7.93 5.07 18.09
N GLU A 23 8.67 5.18 16.99
CA GLU A 23 8.12 5.00 15.64
C GLU A 23 9.03 3.99 14.94
N VAL A 24 8.41 3.03 14.23
CA VAL A 24 9.04 1.83 13.66
C VAL A 24 10.39 2.17 13.00
N VAL A 25 11.49 1.73 13.60
CA VAL A 25 12.83 1.85 13.02
C VAL A 25 12.93 0.79 11.92
N VAL A 26 12.75 1.20 10.67
CA VAL A 26 13.11 0.33 9.54
C VAL A 26 14.63 0.28 9.51
N VAL A 27 15.19 -0.87 9.92
CA VAL A 27 16.63 -1.12 9.84
C VAL A 27 17.01 -1.22 8.37
N ILE A 28 18.00 -0.46 7.92
CA ILE A 28 18.59 -0.54 6.57
C ILE A 28 19.87 -1.35 6.68
N ASP A 29 19.94 -2.44 5.93
CA ASP A 29 21.07 -3.38 5.89
C ASP A 29 21.94 -3.13 4.66
N TYR A 30 23.15 -3.68 4.65
CA TYR A 30 24.01 -3.67 3.47
C TYR A 30 23.32 -4.39 2.30
N GLY A 31 23.33 -3.79 1.12
CA GLY A 31 22.63 -4.26 -0.07
C GLY A 31 21.20 -3.71 -0.23
N ASP A 32 20.62 -3.09 0.79
CA ASP A 32 19.33 -2.42 0.67
C ASP A 32 19.43 -1.18 -0.21
N VAL A 33 18.36 -0.95 -0.97
CA VAL A 33 18.23 0.22 -1.84
C VAL A 33 17.24 1.19 -1.22
N VAL A 34 17.65 2.44 -1.07
CA VAL A 34 16.81 3.56 -0.62
C VAL A 34 16.68 4.55 -1.76
N VAL A 35 15.46 4.99 -2.04
CA VAL A 35 15.18 5.87 -3.16
C VAL A 35 14.52 7.14 -2.66
N GLY A 36 15.10 8.30 -2.99
CA GLY A 36 14.47 9.60 -2.81
C GLY A 36 13.81 10.08 -4.09
N ILE A 37 12.64 10.71 -3.97
CA ILE A 37 11.87 11.25 -5.09
C ILE A 37 11.49 12.69 -4.76
N ASP A 38 11.68 13.60 -5.73
CA ASP A 38 11.13 14.97 -5.69
C ASP A 38 10.49 15.31 -7.04
N VAL A 39 9.57 16.27 -7.07
CA VAL A 39 8.91 16.73 -8.29
C VAL A 39 9.76 17.79 -8.98
N VAL A 40 10.11 17.51 -10.23
CA VAL A 40 10.79 18.47 -11.13
C VAL A 40 9.75 19.40 -11.75
N SER A 41 8.66 18.83 -12.25
CA SER A 41 7.53 19.59 -12.79
C SER A 41 6.22 18.84 -12.64
N SER A 42 5.13 19.58 -12.51
CA SER A 42 3.78 19.07 -12.32
C SER A 42 2.83 19.61 -13.37
N GLY A 43 1.76 18.87 -13.67
CA GLY A 43 0.69 19.33 -14.55
C GLY A 43 -0.68 18.81 -14.12
N VAL A 44 -1.67 19.00 -15.00
CA VAL A 44 -3.05 18.58 -14.73
C VAL A 44 -3.18 17.05 -14.81
N LYS A 45 -2.50 16.42 -15.77
CA LYS A 45 -2.53 14.97 -15.94
C LYS A 45 -1.33 14.32 -15.28
N LEU A 46 -1.49 13.06 -14.84
CA LEU A 46 -0.42 12.23 -14.30
C LEU A 46 0.78 12.07 -15.25
N SER A 47 0.54 12.11 -16.56
CA SER A 47 1.57 12.05 -17.61
C SER A 47 2.50 13.26 -17.63
N ASP A 48 2.03 14.38 -17.09
CA ASP A 48 2.72 15.66 -17.14
C ASP A 48 3.69 15.81 -15.96
N TYR A 49 3.62 14.91 -14.98
CA TYR A 49 4.54 14.90 -13.84
C TYR A 49 5.90 14.37 -14.23
N ARG A 50 6.93 15.09 -13.80
CA ARG A 50 8.33 14.74 -13.93
C ARG A 50 8.97 14.73 -12.56
N TYR A 51 9.82 13.74 -12.34
CA TYR A 51 10.43 13.48 -11.04
C TYR A 51 11.95 13.45 -11.15
N ALA A 52 12.61 13.91 -10.10
CA ALA A 52 13.99 13.57 -9.83
C ALA A 52 14.00 12.31 -8.96
N LEU A 53 14.94 11.41 -9.25
CA LEU A 53 15.08 10.13 -8.57
C LEU A 53 16.52 9.97 -8.11
N ALA A 54 16.73 9.86 -6.80
CA ALA A 54 18.03 9.58 -6.22
C ALA A 54 18.03 8.17 -5.64
N VAL A 55 18.97 7.33 -6.07
CA VAL A 55 19.11 5.93 -5.65
C VAL A 55 20.36 5.81 -4.80
N LEU A 56 20.19 5.51 -3.53
CA LEU A 56 21.25 5.24 -2.59
C LEU A 56 21.35 3.72 -2.37
N LYS A 57 22.51 3.15 -2.67
CA LYS A 57 22.82 1.74 -2.42
C LYS A 57 24.28 1.60 -2.02
N ASP A 58 24.56 0.94 -0.91
CA ASP A 58 25.93 0.67 -0.43
C ASP A 58 26.82 1.93 -0.40
N GLY A 59 26.24 3.07 0.00
CA GLY A 59 26.93 4.37 0.10
C GLY A 59 27.11 5.09 -1.24
N THR A 60 26.73 4.46 -2.34
CA THR A 60 26.80 5.05 -3.69
C THR A 60 25.48 5.71 -4.05
N MET A 61 25.55 6.97 -4.49
CA MET A 61 24.40 7.74 -4.97
C MET A 61 24.36 7.73 -6.51
N THR A 62 23.21 7.40 -7.10
CA THR A 62 22.91 7.57 -8.53
C THR A 62 21.67 8.42 -8.71
N VAL A 63 21.77 9.50 -9.49
CA VAL A 63 20.67 10.45 -9.68
C VAL A 63 20.15 10.41 -11.12
N TYR A 64 18.83 10.40 -11.27
CA TYR A 64 18.14 10.53 -12.55
C TYR A 64 17.26 11.78 -12.51
N ASP A 65 17.31 12.56 -13.58
CA ASP A 65 16.51 13.76 -13.74
C ASP A 65 15.44 13.60 -14.83
N ASP A 66 14.41 14.45 -14.76
CA ASP A 66 13.28 14.52 -15.70
C ASP A 66 12.64 13.13 -15.98
N VAL A 67 12.39 12.37 -14.92
CA VAL A 67 11.84 11.01 -15.01
C VAL A 67 10.31 11.08 -15.06
N GLY A 68 9.73 10.68 -16.19
CA GLY A 68 8.27 10.51 -16.29
C GLY A 68 7.76 9.31 -15.47
N LEU A 69 6.48 9.35 -15.06
CA LEU A 69 5.87 8.34 -14.17
C LEU A 69 6.08 6.87 -14.63
N GLY A 70 5.94 6.58 -15.92
CA GLY A 70 6.12 5.21 -16.43
C GLY A 70 7.55 4.69 -16.23
N ARG A 71 8.55 5.55 -16.47
CA ARG A 71 9.97 5.24 -16.23
C ARG A 71 10.27 5.13 -14.74
N LEU A 72 9.70 6.01 -13.93
CA LEU A 72 9.81 5.94 -12.46
C LEU A 72 9.36 4.58 -11.94
N ILE A 73 8.14 4.14 -12.29
CA ILE A 73 7.61 2.84 -11.87
C ILE A 73 8.53 1.70 -12.34
N ARG A 74 9.02 1.75 -13.59
CA ARG A 74 9.94 0.73 -14.11
C ARG A 74 11.23 0.64 -13.29
N LEU A 75 11.88 1.78 -13.01
CA LEU A 75 13.10 1.84 -12.20
C LEU A 75 12.86 1.29 -10.80
N LEU A 76 11.75 1.64 -10.16
CA LEU A 76 11.41 1.12 -8.83
C LEU A 76 11.21 -0.39 -8.83
N TRP A 77 10.67 -0.99 -9.90
CA TRP A 77 10.54 -2.45 -10.03
C TRP A 77 11.87 -3.16 -10.34
N GLU A 78 12.78 -2.51 -11.06
CA GLU A 78 14.13 -3.02 -11.33
C GLU A 78 14.97 -3.00 -10.05
N LEU A 79 14.90 -1.91 -9.29
CA LEU A 79 15.68 -1.70 -8.06
C LEU A 79 15.08 -2.40 -6.83
N LYS A 80 13.75 -2.54 -6.77
CA LYS A 80 12.98 -3.02 -5.60
C LYS A 80 13.44 -2.38 -4.29
N PRO A 81 13.35 -1.05 -4.17
CA PRO A 81 13.87 -0.36 -2.98
C PRO A 81 13.11 -0.78 -1.74
N LYS A 82 13.82 -0.86 -0.62
CA LYS A 82 13.22 -1.09 0.70
C LYS A 82 12.42 0.14 1.13
N LEU A 83 12.98 1.33 0.89
CA LEU A 83 12.36 2.61 1.20
C LEU A 83 12.23 3.50 -0.03
N ILE A 84 11.07 4.16 -0.16
CA ILE A 84 10.81 5.24 -1.11
C ILE A 84 10.48 6.50 -0.31
N ALA A 85 11.41 7.45 -0.30
CA ALA A 85 11.38 8.67 0.48
C ALA A 85 10.89 9.87 -0.34
N LEU A 86 9.99 10.64 0.26
CA LEU A 86 9.40 11.86 -0.28
C LEU A 86 9.44 12.96 0.78
N ASP A 87 9.48 14.23 0.36
CA ASP A 87 9.22 15.34 1.28
C ASP A 87 7.73 15.35 1.61
N ASN A 88 6.87 15.40 0.58
CA ASN A 88 5.43 15.33 0.73
C ASN A 88 4.84 14.24 -0.17
N ILE A 89 4.03 13.33 0.39
CA ILE A 89 3.37 12.29 -0.42
C ILE A 89 2.52 12.84 -1.58
N MET A 90 2.01 14.08 -1.45
CA MET A 90 1.21 14.72 -2.49
C MET A 90 2.01 15.05 -3.75
N GLU A 91 3.34 15.06 -3.69
CA GLU A 91 4.21 15.17 -4.87
C GLU A 91 3.98 14.02 -5.85
N LEU A 92 3.52 12.86 -5.37
CA LEU A 92 3.08 11.76 -6.23
C LEU A 92 1.72 12.06 -6.87
N GLY A 93 1.75 12.85 -7.94
CA GLY A 93 0.61 13.10 -8.81
C GLY A 93 -0.43 14.08 -8.26
N GLY A 94 -0.09 14.87 -7.23
CA GLY A 94 -0.81 16.09 -6.83
C GLY A 94 -2.19 15.90 -6.18
N SER A 95 -2.68 14.66 -6.02
CA SER A 95 -3.98 14.40 -5.40
C SER A 95 -4.01 13.05 -4.69
N LYS A 96 -4.82 12.94 -3.62
CA LYS A 96 -5.02 11.66 -2.90
C LYS A 96 -5.38 10.51 -3.85
N LYS A 97 -6.24 10.77 -4.84
CA LYS A 97 -6.67 9.78 -5.84
C LYS A 97 -5.50 9.29 -6.69
N ASN A 98 -4.61 10.20 -7.09
CA ASN A 98 -3.45 9.88 -7.90
C ASN A 98 -2.36 9.17 -7.09
N VAL A 99 -2.10 9.61 -5.86
CA VAL A 99 -1.22 8.91 -4.91
C VAL A 99 -1.65 7.46 -4.77
N VAL A 100 -2.92 7.20 -4.49
CA VAL A 100 -3.47 5.84 -4.37
C VAL A 100 -3.24 5.00 -5.63
N LYS A 101 -3.37 5.60 -6.82
CA LYS A 101 -3.10 4.89 -8.08
C LYS A 101 -1.62 4.55 -8.23
N ILE A 102 -0.73 5.51 -7.98
CA ILE A 102 0.72 5.35 -8.10
C ILE A 102 1.21 4.30 -7.12
N VAL A 103 0.81 4.41 -5.86
CA VAL A 103 1.23 3.49 -4.79
C VAL A 103 0.81 2.05 -5.09
N LYS A 104 -0.33 1.83 -5.73
CA LYS A 104 -0.74 0.49 -6.20
C LYS A 104 0.20 -0.08 -7.26
N LEU A 105 0.91 0.75 -8.02
CA LEU A 105 1.86 0.34 -9.05
C LEU A 105 3.26 0.07 -8.50
N LEU A 106 3.56 0.49 -7.26
CA LEU A 106 4.88 0.30 -6.65
C LEU A 106 5.15 -1.18 -6.30
N PRO A 107 6.44 -1.57 -6.17
CA PRO A 107 6.80 -2.89 -5.65
C PRO A 107 6.16 -3.11 -4.27
N PRO A 108 5.58 -4.29 -4.00
CA PRO A 108 4.81 -4.53 -2.78
C PRO A 108 5.66 -4.59 -1.50
N GLU A 109 6.97 -4.77 -1.64
CA GLU A 109 7.94 -4.79 -0.54
C GLU A 109 8.44 -3.39 -0.16
N SER A 110 8.20 -2.39 -1.01
CA SER A 110 8.69 -1.03 -0.79
C SER A 110 7.80 -0.28 0.19
N GLU A 111 8.40 0.26 1.24
CA GLU A 111 7.73 1.14 2.20
C GLU A 111 7.88 2.61 1.76
N LEU A 112 6.80 3.39 1.83
CA LEU A 112 6.87 4.84 1.59
C LEU A 112 7.20 5.56 2.88
N VAL A 113 8.14 6.51 2.81
CA VAL A 113 8.56 7.34 3.95
C VAL A 113 8.33 8.79 3.59
N GLN A 114 7.64 9.51 4.48
CA GLN A 114 7.58 10.97 4.42
C GLN A 114 8.61 11.55 5.36
N VAL A 115 9.69 12.10 4.80
CA VAL A 115 10.90 12.49 5.56
C VAL A 115 10.62 13.66 6.50
N THR A 116 9.83 14.63 6.04
CA THR A 116 9.49 15.83 6.81
C THR A 116 8.36 15.62 7.80
N LEU A 117 7.88 14.37 7.99
CA LEU A 117 6.86 14.04 8.99
C LEU A 117 7.50 13.24 10.13
N SER A 118 7.42 13.75 11.36
CA SER A 118 7.94 13.09 12.56
C SER A 118 6.98 13.28 13.73
N ALA A 119 6.60 12.21 14.43
CA ALA A 119 5.65 12.28 15.56
C ALA A 119 4.34 13.04 15.23
N ASP A 120 3.86 12.90 13.99
CA ASP A 120 2.69 13.61 13.44
C ASP A 120 2.83 15.14 13.27
N GLU A 121 4.05 15.68 13.38
CA GLU A 121 4.38 17.08 13.10
C GLU A 121 5.27 17.22 11.84
N PHE A 122 5.08 18.33 11.13
CA PHE A 122 5.92 18.67 9.98
C PHE A 122 7.22 19.36 10.44
N VAL A 123 8.35 18.86 9.97
CA VAL A 123 9.69 19.37 10.25
C VAL A 123 10.37 19.76 8.95
N ASP A 124 10.90 20.98 8.91
CA ASP A 124 11.63 21.50 7.75
C ASP A 124 12.81 20.59 7.34
N LEU A 125 12.93 20.34 6.03
CA LEU A 125 13.94 19.46 5.45
C LEU A 125 15.37 19.90 5.77
N ARG A 126 15.66 21.21 5.78
CA ARG A 126 17.01 21.72 6.11
C ARG A 126 17.34 21.48 7.57
N LYS A 127 16.37 21.64 8.46
CA LYS A 127 16.54 21.32 9.88
C LYS A 127 16.86 19.85 10.09
N LEU A 128 16.20 18.96 9.34
CA LEU A 128 16.51 17.52 9.36
C LEU A 128 17.91 17.23 8.79
N ALA A 129 18.26 17.82 7.65
CA ALA A 129 19.57 17.69 7.03
C ALA A 129 20.69 18.14 7.99
N SER A 130 20.54 19.30 8.63
CA SER A 130 21.48 19.81 9.64
C SER A 130 21.63 18.86 10.83
N LYS A 131 20.52 18.33 11.38
CA LYS A 131 20.55 17.31 12.43
C LYS A 131 21.28 16.03 12.01
N ALA A 132 21.21 15.67 10.73
CA ALA A 132 21.87 14.51 10.16
C ALA A 132 23.34 14.77 9.74
N GLY A 133 23.87 15.97 10.00
CA GLY A 133 25.23 16.38 9.64
C GLY A 133 25.42 16.69 8.14
N ILE A 134 24.34 16.94 7.41
CA ILE A 134 24.37 17.26 5.98
C ILE A 134 24.41 18.78 5.83
N VAL A 135 25.49 19.27 5.21
CA VAL A 135 25.61 20.69 4.86
C VAL A 135 24.89 20.92 3.53
N LEU A 136 23.89 21.80 3.56
CA LEU A 136 23.14 22.20 2.37
C LEU A 136 23.59 23.59 1.92
N GLU A 137 23.65 23.79 0.62
CA GLU A 137 23.93 25.09 0.03
C GLU A 137 22.86 26.13 0.42
N HIS A 138 23.27 27.39 0.42
CA HIS A 138 22.36 28.52 0.57
C HIS A 138 21.49 28.68 -0.68
N GLY A 139 20.20 28.99 -0.50
CA GLY A 139 19.24 29.13 -1.61
C GLY A 139 18.45 27.85 -1.90
N LYS A 140 17.44 27.92 -2.77
CA LYS A 140 16.49 26.82 -3.00
C LYS A 140 17.22 25.57 -3.54
N LEU A 141 16.90 24.41 -2.97
CA LEU A 141 17.43 23.13 -3.47
C LEU A 141 16.84 22.83 -4.85
N THR A 142 17.68 22.29 -5.72
CA THR A 142 17.22 21.69 -6.98
C THR A 142 16.49 20.38 -6.68
N PRO A 143 15.53 19.94 -7.52
CA PRO A 143 14.81 18.69 -7.27
C PRO A 143 15.72 17.46 -7.13
N GLN A 144 16.81 17.43 -7.90
CA GLN A 144 17.85 16.41 -7.83
C GLN A 144 18.49 16.38 -6.43
N LYS A 145 18.86 17.56 -5.91
CA LYS A 145 19.48 17.66 -4.60
C LYS A 145 18.49 17.35 -3.46
N THR A 146 17.24 17.76 -3.60
CA THR A 146 16.17 17.36 -2.67
C THR A 146 16.04 15.84 -2.63
N ALA A 147 15.96 15.18 -3.79
CA ALA A 147 15.85 13.73 -3.87
C ALA A 147 17.05 13.02 -3.19
N GLU A 148 18.28 13.49 -3.40
CA GLU A 148 19.46 12.96 -2.71
C GLU A 148 19.34 13.07 -1.18
N VAL A 149 18.97 14.25 -0.70
CA VAL A 149 18.83 14.52 0.74
C VAL A 149 17.75 13.65 1.36
N LEU A 150 16.62 13.45 0.66
CA LEU A 150 15.55 12.55 1.10
C LEU A 150 16.03 11.09 1.21
N ALA A 151 16.81 10.61 0.23
CA ALA A 151 17.37 9.26 0.26
C ALA A 151 18.36 9.08 1.42
N ILE A 152 19.22 10.07 1.69
CA ILE A 152 20.20 10.03 2.79
C ILE A 152 19.50 10.12 4.15
N LEU A 153 18.51 10.99 4.30
CA LEU A 153 17.79 11.15 5.56
C LEU A 153 17.00 9.89 5.90
N SER A 154 16.26 9.33 4.94
CA SER A 154 15.49 8.10 5.16
C SER A 154 16.39 6.90 5.44
N SER A 155 17.56 6.77 4.81
CA SER A 155 18.51 5.70 5.13
C SER A 155 19.08 5.81 6.55
N LYS A 156 19.15 7.03 7.10
CA LYS A 156 19.50 7.31 8.51
C LYS A 156 18.31 7.19 9.48
N GLY A 157 17.14 6.76 9.00
CA GLY A 157 15.94 6.55 9.82
C GLY A 157 15.11 7.80 10.11
N TYR A 158 15.32 8.89 9.37
CA TYR A 158 14.47 10.08 9.48
C TYR A 158 13.16 9.92 8.68
N GLY A 159 12.07 10.43 9.25
CA GLY A 159 10.75 10.42 8.63
C GLY A 159 9.82 9.35 9.18
N LYS A 160 8.59 9.36 8.67
CA LYS A 160 7.52 8.44 9.08
C LYS A 160 7.15 7.52 7.94
N VAL A 161 7.15 6.21 8.22
CA VAL A 161 6.64 5.18 7.29
C VAL A 161 5.12 5.33 7.16
N LEU A 162 4.66 5.48 5.92
CA LEU A 162 3.26 5.65 5.58
C LEU A 162 2.60 4.28 5.34
N LYS A 163 1.83 3.81 6.31
CA LYS A 163 0.99 2.60 6.15
C LYS A 163 -0.27 2.93 5.32
N LEU A 164 -0.13 2.93 4.00
CA LEU A 164 -1.18 3.33 3.04
C LEU A 164 -2.26 2.26 2.82
N PHE A 165 -1.89 1.00 2.99
CA PHE A 165 -2.80 -0.14 2.90
C PHE A 165 -3.00 -0.76 4.28
N GLU A 166 -4.15 -1.40 4.45
CA GLU A 166 -4.34 -2.32 5.55
C GLU A 166 -3.54 -3.59 5.28
N ASP A 167 -3.24 -4.36 6.33
CA ASP A 167 -2.69 -5.72 6.20
C ASP A 167 -3.79 -6.69 5.74
N ARG A 168 -4.43 -6.30 4.62
CA ARG A 168 -5.63 -6.89 4.09
C ARG A 168 -5.69 -6.75 2.56
N VAL A 169 -5.90 -7.87 1.89
CA VAL A 169 -5.90 -7.96 0.43
C VAL A 169 -7.14 -8.72 -0.04
N LYS A 170 -7.89 -8.14 -0.98
CA LYS A 170 -9.00 -8.82 -1.65
C LYS A 170 -8.47 -9.49 -2.93
N VAL A 171 -8.50 -10.81 -3.01
CA VAL A 171 -8.16 -11.58 -4.21
C VAL A 171 -9.43 -12.12 -4.84
N VAL A 172 -9.69 -11.70 -6.08
CA VAL A 172 -10.87 -12.14 -6.84
C VAL A 172 -10.42 -13.15 -7.89
N ILE A 173 -10.93 -14.37 -7.78
CA ILE A 173 -10.72 -15.44 -8.75
C ILE A 173 -12.02 -15.57 -9.56
N SER A 174 -11.94 -15.36 -10.87
CA SER A 174 -13.09 -15.42 -11.77
C SER A 174 -12.77 -16.11 -13.08
N ARG A 175 -13.80 -16.41 -13.87
CA ARG A 175 -13.65 -16.91 -15.24
C ARG A 175 -12.77 -15.95 -16.07
N GLY A 176 -11.78 -16.48 -16.78
CA GLY A 176 -10.87 -15.70 -17.63
C GLY A 176 -11.44 -15.34 -19.01
N ARG A 177 -12.59 -15.92 -19.38
CA ARG A 177 -13.27 -15.70 -20.66
C ARG A 177 -14.78 -15.58 -20.45
N VAL A 178 -15.42 -14.76 -21.28
CA VAL A 178 -16.88 -14.65 -21.34
C VAL A 178 -17.40 -15.68 -22.35
N PRO A 179 -18.34 -16.57 -21.99
CA PRO A 179 -18.94 -17.51 -22.94
C PRO A 179 -19.74 -16.76 -24.02
N GLY A 180 -19.66 -17.21 -25.27
CA GLY A 180 -20.54 -16.73 -26.35
C GLY A 180 -21.98 -17.26 -26.25
N SER A 181 -22.89 -16.68 -27.03
CA SER A 181 -24.31 -17.05 -27.07
C SER A 181 -24.58 -18.33 -27.85
N GLY A 182 -25.04 -19.39 -27.16
CA GLY A 182 -25.73 -20.55 -27.76
C GLY A 182 -24.89 -21.77 -28.16
N GLY A 183 -25.53 -22.94 -28.18
CA GLY A 183 -24.99 -24.23 -28.65
C GLY A 183 -24.62 -25.24 -27.55
N SER A 184 -24.66 -26.54 -27.88
CA SER A 184 -24.29 -27.64 -26.95
C SER A 184 -22.80 -27.61 -26.55
N SER A 185 -21.94 -27.04 -27.40
CA SER A 185 -20.54 -26.74 -27.11
C SER A 185 -20.36 -25.61 -26.09
N SER A 186 -21.31 -24.68 -25.99
CA SER A 186 -21.30 -23.56 -25.03
C SER A 186 -21.51 -24.05 -23.59
N GLU A 187 -22.42 -24.99 -23.35
CA GLU A 187 -22.62 -25.56 -22.00
C GLU A 187 -21.45 -26.43 -21.53
N ARG A 188 -20.78 -27.13 -22.44
CA ARG A 188 -19.53 -27.85 -22.11
C ARG A 188 -18.41 -26.86 -21.77
N PHE A 189 -18.29 -25.77 -22.52
CA PHE A 189 -17.30 -24.72 -22.27
C PHE A 189 -17.54 -23.99 -20.94
N LYS A 190 -18.79 -23.61 -20.64
CA LYS A 190 -19.18 -23.00 -19.36
C LYS A 190 -18.82 -23.90 -18.17
N ARG A 191 -19.09 -25.21 -18.27
CA ARG A 191 -18.71 -26.19 -17.25
C ARG A 191 -17.19 -26.25 -17.07
N GLY A 192 -16.43 -26.30 -18.17
CA GLY A 192 -14.96 -26.28 -18.12
C GLY A 192 -14.41 -25.05 -17.38
N LEU A 193 -14.93 -23.86 -17.69
CA LEU A 193 -14.54 -22.62 -17.00
C LEU A 193 -14.83 -22.65 -15.49
N ARG A 194 -15.97 -23.23 -15.08
CA ARG A 194 -16.33 -23.37 -13.66
C ARG A 194 -15.36 -24.29 -12.93
N THR A 195 -15.05 -25.45 -13.52
CA THR A 195 -14.06 -26.38 -12.97
C THR A 195 -12.69 -25.72 -12.83
N SER A 196 -12.28 -24.92 -13.81
CA SER A 196 -11.02 -24.16 -13.72
C SER A 196 -11.04 -23.15 -12.56
N VAL A 197 -12.14 -22.42 -12.35
CA VAL A 197 -12.27 -21.49 -11.22
C VAL A 197 -12.22 -22.23 -9.89
N LEU A 198 -12.98 -23.32 -9.72
CA LEU A 198 -12.98 -24.12 -8.50
C LEU A 198 -11.62 -24.72 -8.18
N SER A 199 -10.92 -25.23 -9.20
CA SER A 199 -9.56 -25.75 -9.05
C SER A 199 -8.58 -24.66 -8.60
N ALA A 200 -8.64 -23.47 -9.20
CA ALA A 200 -7.82 -22.34 -8.79
C ALA A 200 -8.14 -21.88 -7.35
N VAL A 201 -9.42 -21.84 -6.96
CA VAL A 201 -9.85 -21.52 -5.60
C VAL A 201 -9.28 -22.53 -4.61
N LYS A 202 -9.39 -23.83 -4.90
CA LYS A 202 -8.87 -24.90 -4.04
C LYS A 202 -7.36 -24.78 -3.84
N ARG A 203 -6.59 -24.61 -4.93
CA ARG A 203 -5.13 -24.42 -4.86
C ARG A 203 -4.74 -23.18 -4.07
N PHE A 204 -5.46 -22.07 -4.27
CA PHE A 204 -5.18 -20.83 -3.54
C PHE A 204 -5.47 -20.97 -2.05
N LYS A 205 -6.57 -21.65 -1.71
CA LYS A 205 -6.90 -22.01 -0.33
C LYS A 205 -5.80 -22.87 0.31
N GLU A 206 -5.35 -23.93 -0.35
CA GLU A 206 -4.29 -24.81 0.15
C GLU A 206 -2.98 -24.06 0.42
N GLU A 207 -2.62 -23.10 -0.44
CA GLU A 207 -1.40 -22.29 -0.26
C GLU A 207 -1.53 -21.24 0.87
N LEU A 208 -2.74 -20.76 1.16
CA LEU A 208 -3.01 -19.90 2.32
C LEU A 208 -2.97 -20.72 3.61
N ASP A 209 -3.67 -21.86 3.63
CA ASP A 209 -3.75 -22.77 4.77
C ASP A 209 -2.35 -23.30 5.14
N SER A 210 -1.52 -23.69 4.17
CA SER A 210 -0.16 -24.20 4.41
C SER A 210 0.80 -23.18 5.03
N ARG A 211 0.50 -21.89 4.86
CA ARG A 211 1.25 -20.76 5.43
C ARG A 211 0.62 -20.19 6.69
N GLY A 212 -0.51 -20.74 7.14
CA GLY A 212 -1.26 -20.25 8.29
C GLY A 212 -1.83 -18.84 8.11
N ILE A 213 -2.14 -18.44 6.86
CA ILE A 213 -2.67 -17.11 6.56
C ILE A 213 -4.19 -17.14 6.68
N ASP A 214 -4.75 -16.28 7.53
CA ASP A 214 -6.19 -16.17 7.75
C ASP A 214 -6.93 -15.48 6.58
N TYR A 215 -8.12 -15.97 6.25
CA TYR A 215 -8.96 -15.41 5.20
C TYR A 215 -10.45 -15.72 5.37
N ASP A 216 -11.30 -14.83 4.85
CA ASP A 216 -12.69 -15.12 4.54
C ASP A 216 -12.86 -15.45 3.06
N LEU A 217 -13.66 -16.47 2.74
CA LEU A 217 -13.97 -16.87 1.37
C LEU A 217 -15.46 -16.70 1.08
N THR A 218 -15.80 -15.85 0.11
CA THR A 218 -17.17 -15.67 -0.35
C THR A 218 -17.31 -16.07 -1.82
N PHE A 219 -18.31 -16.90 -2.12
CA PHE A 219 -18.67 -17.23 -3.49
C PHE A 219 -19.77 -16.30 -3.99
N ARG A 220 -19.66 -15.87 -5.26
CA ARG A 220 -20.79 -15.28 -5.97
C ARG A 220 -21.25 -16.26 -7.03
N GLU A 221 -22.50 -16.65 -6.90
CA GLU A 221 -23.19 -17.52 -7.83
C GLU A 221 -24.00 -16.70 -8.84
N SER A 222 -24.31 -17.33 -9.95
CA SER A 222 -25.20 -16.86 -11.03
C SER A 222 -26.16 -18.01 -11.36
N ASP A 223 -27.15 -17.81 -12.23
CA ASP A 223 -28.16 -18.84 -12.57
C ASP A 223 -27.56 -20.17 -13.09
N GLY A 224 -26.26 -20.19 -13.41
CA GLY A 224 -25.51 -21.40 -13.75
C GLY A 224 -24.51 -21.91 -12.70
N GLY A 225 -24.42 -21.34 -11.50
CA GLY A 225 -23.43 -21.71 -10.46
C GLY A 225 -22.30 -20.70 -10.27
N ILE A 226 -21.20 -21.12 -9.63
CA ILE A 226 -20.11 -20.25 -9.17
C ILE A 226 -19.50 -19.44 -10.32
N GLU A 227 -19.62 -18.11 -10.24
CA GLU A 227 -19.07 -17.17 -11.21
C GLU A 227 -17.70 -16.66 -10.77
N ARG A 228 -17.57 -16.34 -9.49
CA ARG A 228 -16.34 -15.82 -8.89
C ARG A 228 -16.25 -16.21 -7.43
N ALA A 229 -15.02 -16.32 -6.95
CA ALA A 229 -14.69 -16.36 -5.54
C ALA A 229 -13.96 -15.08 -5.15
N VAL A 230 -14.25 -14.56 -3.96
CA VAL A 230 -13.56 -13.42 -3.37
C VAL A 230 -12.95 -13.90 -2.07
N PHE A 231 -11.62 -13.91 -2.02
CA PHE A 231 -10.86 -14.06 -0.79
C PHE A 231 -10.62 -12.69 -0.20
N THR A 232 -11.01 -12.52 1.06
CA THR A 232 -10.53 -11.45 1.92
C THR A 232 -9.41 -12.03 2.75
N ILE A 233 -8.16 -11.62 2.53
CA ILE A 233 -6.99 -12.22 3.17
C ILE A 233 -6.36 -11.22 4.12
N TYR A 234 -6.07 -11.64 5.34
CA TYR A 234 -5.57 -10.80 6.42
C TYR A 234 -4.03 -10.86 6.49
N THR A 235 -3.37 -10.42 5.42
CA THR A 235 -1.91 -10.26 5.36
C THR A 235 -1.49 -9.13 4.43
N ARG A 236 -0.19 -8.80 4.45
CA ARG A 236 0.46 -7.83 3.56
C ARG A 236 0.42 -8.28 2.10
N ARG A 237 0.38 -7.28 1.20
CA ARG A 237 0.37 -7.50 -0.25
C ARG A 237 1.61 -8.25 -0.77
N SER A 238 2.75 -8.05 -0.13
CA SER A 238 4.02 -8.74 -0.41
C SER A 238 3.88 -10.25 -0.36
N GLU A 239 3.36 -10.76 0.76
CA GLU A 239 3.20 -12.19 1.03
C GLU A 239 2.28 -12.84 -0.01
N ILE A 240 1.18 -12.17 -0.37
CA ILE A 240 0.24 -12.62 -1.41
C ILE A 240 0.89 -12.72 -2.81
N SER A 241 1.82 -11.82 -3.13
CA SER A 241 2.41 -11.76 -4.48
C SER A 241 3.18 -13.03 -4.84
N SER A 242 3.75 -13.72 -3.83
CA SER A 242 4.44 -15.01 -3.99
C SER A 242 3.46 -16.16 -4.30
N ILE A 243 2.36 -16.23 -3.54
CA ILE A 243 1.28 -17.23 -3.65
C ILE A 243 0.62 -17.18 -5.03
N LEU A 244 0.35 -15.97 -5.54
CA LEU A 244 -0.32 -15.78 -6.81
C LEU A 244 0.44 -16.32 -8.03
N ARG A 245 1.77 -16.48 -7.94
CA ARG A 245 2.56 -17.06 -9.02
C ARG A 245 2.26 -18.55 -9.21
N VAL A 246 1.90 -19.24 -8.12
CA VAL A 246 1.61 -20.69 -8.10
C VAL A 246 0.23 -21.00 -8.67
N VAL A 247 -0.73 -20.07 -8.53
CA VAL A 247 -2.16 -20.30 -8.84
C VAL A 247 -2.55 -19.87 -10.26
N LYS A 248 -1.66 -19.21 -11.01
CA LYS A 248 -1.95 -18.82 -12.40
C LYS A 248 -2.21 -20.06 -13.26
N GLY A 249 -3.44 -20.17 -13.78
CA GLY A 249 -3.87 -21.25 -14.67
C GLY A 249 -4.51 -20.71 -15.95
N PHE A 250 -4.52 -21.55 -16.99
CA PHE A 250 -5.21 -21.25 -18.25
C PHE A 250 -6.73 -21.11 -17.96
N ASN A 251 -7.37 -20.06 -18.50
CA ASN A 251 -8.81 -19.75 -18.34
C ASN A 251 -9.30 -19.18 -17.00
N VAL A 252 -8.41 -18.77 -16.09
CA VAL A 252 -8.79 -18.09 -14.83
C VAL A 252 -8.20 -16.68 -14.80
N SER A 253 -9.00 -15.71 -14.37
CA SER A 253 -8.55 -14.34 -14.09
C SER A 253 -8.41 -14.17 -12.59
N ILE A 254 -7.23 -13.74 -12.14
CA ILE A 254 -6.97 -13.43 -10.74
C ILE A 254 -6.69 -11.93 -10.63
N ARG A 255 -7.50 -11.22 -9.82
CA ARG A 255 -7.36 -9.79 -9.57
C ARG A 255 -7.08 -9.53 -8.10
N VAL A 256 -5.97 -8.86 -7.84
CA VAL A 256 -5.55 -8.45 -6.50
C VAL A 256 -5.98 -7.01 -6.27
N LYS A 257 -6.69 -6.76 -5.17
CA LYS A 257 -7.12 -5.43 -4.76
C LYS A 257 -6.63 -5.18 -3.33
N PRO A 258 -5.56 -4.40 -3.12
CA PRO A 258 -5.19 -4.00 -1.77
C PRO A 258 -6.28 -3.11 -1.18
N VAL A 259 -6.56 -3.27 0.11
CA VAL A 259 -7.53 -2.45 0.84
C VAL A 259 -6.80 -1.21 1.37
N LEU A 260 -7.34 -0.03 1.09
CA LEU A 260 -6.75 1.24 1.51
C LEU A 260 -7.07 1.50 2.98
N LYS A 261 -6.05 1.88 3.75
CA LYS A 261 -6.25 2.26 5.15
C LYS A 261 -7.00 3.58 5.23
N LYS A 262 -8.18 3.60 5.85
CA LYS A 262 -8.96 4.85 6.00
C LYS A 262 -8.21 5.92 6.82
N LYS A 263 -7.30 5.52 7.72
CA LYS A 263 -6.44 6.47 8.47
C LYS A 263 -5.47 7.25 7.56
N PHE A 264 -5.09 6.74 6.39
CA PHE A 264 -4.33 7.53 5.41
C PHE A 264 -5.19 8.68 4.85
N LEU A 265 -6.50 8.47 4.68
CA LEU A 265 -7.41 9.55 4.28
C LEU A 265 -7.54 10.62 5.39
N SER A 266 -7.39 10.23 6.66
CA SER A 266 -7.49 11.09 7.85
C SER A 266 -6.15 11.69 8.33
N LEU A 267 -4.98 11.16 7.97
CA LEU A 267 -3.72 11.90 8.14
C LEU A 267 -3.68 13.18 7.29
N VAL A 268 -4.58 13.26 6.30
CA VAL A 268 -4.85 14.47 5.51
C VAL A 268 -6.17 15.15 5.93
N SER A 269 -6.82 14.67 6.99
CA SER A 269 -8.04 15.26 7.57
C SER A 269 -8.11 14.82 9.03
N SER A 270 -7.47 15.62 9.88
CA SER A 270 -7.54 15.53 11.33
C SER A 270 -8.99 15.34 11.76
N ASN A 271 -9.35 14.15 12.24
CA ASN A 271 -10.48 14.02 13.15
C ASN A 271 -10.22 12.85 14.09
N LEU A 272 -10.30 13.22 15.36
CA LEU A 272 -10.15 12.44 16.57
C LEU A 272 -11.25 11.38 16.65
N THR A 273 -10.89 10.17 17.04
CA THR A 273 -11.84 9.17 17.53
C THR A 273 -12.29 9.56 18.94
N THR A 274 -13.55 9.32 19.28
CA THR A 274 -14.12 9.61 20.61
C THR A 274 -14.02 8.40 21.53
N ASP A 275 -13.45 8.56 22.72
CA ASP A 275 -13.22 7.51 23.73
C ASP A 275 -14.49 7.10 24.53
N LYS A 276 -15.68 7.08 23.92
CA LYS A 276 -16.93 6.73 24.61
C LYS A 276 -17.20 5.23 24.56
N PHE A 277 -17.69 4.61 25.63
CA PHE A 277 -18.13 3.22 25.62
C PHE A 277 -19.51 3.07 24.97
N ILE A 278 -19.70 1.99 24.21
CA ILE A 278 -20.93 1.68 23.46
C ILE A 278 -21.28 0.20 23.62
N ILE A 279 -22.52 -0.18 23.34
CA ILE A 279 -22.96 -1.58 23.29
C ILE A 279 -23.22 -1.94 21.83
N VAL A 280 -22.73 -3.10 21.39
CA VAL A 280 -22.84 -3.54 20.00
C VAL A 280 -23.54 -4.89 19.88
N GLY A 281 -24.59 -4.94 19.07
CA GLY A 281 -25.22 -6.18 18.60
C GLY A 281 -24.78 -6.49 17.16
N VAL A 282 -24.33 -7.74 16.92
CA VAL A 282 -23.96 -8.22 15.58
C VAL A 282 -24.76 -9.49 15.29
N ASP A 283 -25.51 -9.48 14.18
CA ASP A 283 -26.19 -10.66 13.64
C ASP A 283 -25.52 -11.09 12.33
N PRO A 284 -24.62 -12.11 12.35
CA PRO A 284 -23.84 -12.50 11.18
C PRO A 284 -24.63 -13.40 10.21
N GLY A 285 -24.51 -13.11 8.91
CA GLY A 285 -25.18 -13.87 7.84
C GLY A 285 -24.78 -13.38 6.44
N ILE A 286 -25.49 -13.85 5.40
CA ILE A 286 -25.33 -13.34 4.01
C ILE A 286 -25.55 -11.81 3.97
N GLU A 287 -26.51 -11.35 4.77
CA GLU A 287 -26.64 -9.98 5.22
C GLU A 287 -26.23 -9.93 6.69
N THR A 288 -25.33 -9.02 7.04
CA THR A 288 -24.92 -8.80 8.43
C THR A 288 -25.67 -7.62 9.01
N GLY A 289 -26.37 -7.85 10.12
CA GLY A 289 -26.98 -6.81 10.93
C GLY A 289 -25.98 -6.26 11.96
N LEU A 290 -25.93 -4.94 12.11
CA LEU A 290 -25.11 -4.25 13.10
C LEU A 290 -25.96 -3.18 13.81
N ALA A 291 -26.05 -3.27 15.13
CA ALA A 291 -26.70 -2.29 15.99
C ALA A 291 -25.69 -1.74 17.00
N ILE A 292 -25.65 -0.42 17.16
CA ILE A 292 -24.81 0.26 18.15
C ILE A 292 -25.71 1.18 18.98
N VAL A 293 -25.62 1.07 20.30
CA VAL A 293 -26.31 1.93 21.26
C VAL A 293 -25.31 2.52 22.26
N ASP A 294 -25.62 3.67 22.86
CA ASP A 294 -24.87 4.15 24.02
C ASP A 294 -25.27 3.40 25.31
N LEU A 295 -24.62 3.74 26.43
CA LEU A 295 -24.91 3.12 27.73
C LEU A 295 -26.30 3.45 28.28
N ASP A 296 -26.93 4.52 27.77
CA ASP A 296 -28.31 4.91 28.09
C ASP A 296 -29.32 4.24 27.14
N LEU A 297 -28.86 3.29 26.31
CA LEU A 297 -29.65 2.55 25.31
C LEU A 297 -30.22 3.40 24.18
N ASN A 298 -29.68 4.60 23.95
CA ASN A 298 -30.04 5.38 22.78
C ASN A 298 -29.40 4.77 21.52
N PRO A 299 -30.15 4.57 20.44
CA PRO A 299 -29.61 4.03 19.20
C PRO A 299 -28.68 5.05 18.52
N LEU A 300 -27.42 4.66 18.35
CA LEU A 300 -26.40 5.43 17.64
C LEU A 300 -26.32 5.02 16.16
N LEU A 301 -26.50 3.73 15.86
CA LEU A 301 -26.51 3.19 14.50
C LEU A 301 -27.32 1.89 14.41
N VAL A 302 -28.09 1.73 13.34
CA VAL A 302 -28.66 0.45 12.91
C VAL A 302 -28.38 0.27 11.42
N LEU A 303 -27.76 -0.84 11.04
CA LEU A 303 -27.25 -1.12 9.71
C LEU A 303 -27.54 -2.58 9.34
N SER A 304 -27.91 -2.83 8.08
CA SER A 304 -27.84 -4.15 7.46
C SER A 304 -27.12 -4.03 6.11
N SER A 305 -26.15 -4.90 5.84
CA SER A 305 -25.43 -4.89 4.57
C SER A 305 -24.92 -6.27 4.16
N LYS A 306 -24.88 -6.51 2.85
CA LYS A 306 -24.30 -7.72 2.24
C LYS A 306 -22.78 -7.63 2.21
N ASN A 307 -22.11 -8.70 2.64
CA ASN A 307 -20.63 -8.83 2.62
C ASN A 307 -19.90 -7.83 3.54
N LEU A 308 -20.48 -7.44 4.67
CA LEU A 308 -19.72 -6.77 5.73
C LEU A 308 -18.73 -7.76 6.33
N ASP A 309 -17.45 -7.41 6.29
CA ASP A 309 -16.41 -8.19 6.95
C ASP A 309 -16.12 -7.70 8.38
N ARG A 310 -15.40 -8.52 9.14
CA ARG A 310 -15.11 -8.27 10.56
C ARG A 310 -14.40 -6.94 10.80
N GLU A 311 -13.45 -6.58 9.95
CA GLU A 311 -12.70 -5.32 10.08
C GLU A 311 -13.58 -4.11 9.74
N GLU A 312 -14.42 -4.20 8.71
CA GLU A 312 -15.41 -3.15 8.38
C GLU A 312 -16.39 -2.94 9.55
N ILE A 313 -16.83 -4.01 10.21
CA ILE A 313 -17.66 -3.94 11.42
C ILE A 313 -16.91 -3.24 12.55
N LEU A 314 -15.69 -3.68 12.88
CA LEU A 314 -14.85 -3.06 13.91
C LEU A 314 -14.57 -1.57 13.63
N GLN A 315 -14.38 -1.21 12.35
CA GLN A 315 -14.18 0.17 11.94
C GLN A 315 -15.44 1.02 12.13
N ILE A 316 -16.62 0.47 11.84
CA ILE A 316 -17.89 1.18 12.08
C ILE A 316 -18.03 1.40 13.58
N ILE A 317 -17.84 0.36 14.39
CA ILE A 317 -17.89 0.43 15.86
C ILE A 317 -16.97 1.53 16.39
N ARG A 318 -15.69 1.55 15.98
CA ARG A 318 -14.69 2.54 16.43
C ARG A 318 -15.02 4.01 16.10
N LYS A 319 -15.93 4.29 15.16
CA LYS A 319 -16.39 5.67 14.90
C LYS A 319 -17.33 6.19 15.99
N TYR A 320 -18.05 5.28 16.64
CA TYR A 320 -19.06 5.61 17.65
C TYR A 320 -18.50 5.42 19.06
N GLY A 321 -17.55 4.51 19.25
CA GLY A 321 -16.94 4.29 20.55
C GLY A 321 -16.14 3.00 20.68
N ILE A 322 -15.91 2.61 21.93
CA ILE A 322 -15.28 1.36 22.35
C ILE A 322 -16.39 0.41 22.79
N PRO A 323 -16.56 -0.76 22.14
CA PRO A 323 -17.57 -1.75 22.50
C PRO A 323 -17.29 -2.46 23.82
#